data_AF-A0A0C1YX90-F1
#
_entry.id   AF-A0A0C1YX90-F1
#
_cell.length_a   1.000
_cell.length_b   1.000
_cell.length_c   1.000
_cell.angle_alpha   90.00
_cell.angle_beta   90.00
_cell.angle_gamma   90.00
#
_symmetry.space_group_name_H-M   'P 1'
#
loop_
_entity.id
_entity.type
_entity.pdbx_description
1 polymer ?
#
loop_
_entity_poly.entity_id
_entity_poly.type
_entity_poly.pdbx_seq_one_letter_code
_entity_poly.pdbx_strand_id
1 'polypeptide(L)'
;MKVWQNLTWLLLAMSASANSLEFLPHRGHFSVPVKSYKEIVFGDVFRQQYDFSCGSAALASLLTYHYGTPSTEQDIFKIMYDKGDKEQIKEKGFSLLDMKLYLDSIGLNSDGFQVGLEKIRKVGVPGITLVNFDGYMHFVVIRGMNADSLILGDPSRGTMIMKYEEFEKYYQGIVLLIRNEAEMGRSGFITDDKFAIYHASPVESGVPRDSLGVFSITLPVAGEN
;
A
#
# COMPACT_ATOMS: atom_id res chain seq x y z
N MET A 1 -16.68 49.86 -5.49
CA MET A 1 -16.11 49.09 -4.37
C MET A 1 -16.75 47.70 -4.35
N LYS A 2 -16.14 46.68 -4.99
CA LYS A 2 -16.44 45.23 -4.86
C LYS A 2 -15.66 44.45 -5.92
N VAL A 3 -14.36 44.23 -5.71
CA VAL A 3 -13.55 43.31 -6.56
C VAL A 3 -12.55 42.48 -5.73
N TRP A 4 -12.50 42.67 -4.40
CA TRP A 4 -11.43 42.12 -3.55
C TRP A 4 -11.93 41.04 -2.58
N GLN A 5 -12.60 39.99 -3.07
CA GLN A 5 -13.05 38.90 -2.17
C GLN A 5 -12.91 37.48 -2.72
N ASN A 6 -12.21 37.27 -3.84
CA ASN A 6 -12.10 35.94 -4.46
C ASN A 6 -10.67 35.38 -4.52
N LEU A 7 -9.68 36.00 -3.87
CA LEU A 7 -8.27 35.61 -4.03
C LEU A 7 -7.67 34.80 -2.86
N THR A 8 -8.47 34.39 -1.88
CA THR A 8 -7.98 33.68 -0.67
C THR A 8 -8.16 32.16 -0.67
N TRP A 9 -8.76 31.57 -1.71
CA TRP A 9 -9.02 30.12 -1.74
C TRP A 9 -8.09 29.30 -2.65
N LEU A 10 -7.04 29.89 -3.23
CA LEU A 10 -6.17 29.18 -4.18
C LEU A 10 -4.92 28.49 -3.56
N LEU A 11 -4.69 28.59 -2.25
CA LEU A 11 -3.41 28.19 -1.64
C LEU A 11 -3.42 26.86 -0.85
N LEU A 12 -4.50 26.08 -0.87
CA LEU A 12 -4.64 24.89 0.00
C LEU A 12 -4.67 23.54 -0.73
N ALA A 13 -4.09 23.44 -1.92
CA ALA A 13 -4.00 22.19 -2.68
C ALA A 13 -2.55 21.77 -3.03
N MET A 14 -1.54 22.22 -2.28
CA MET A 14 -0.20 21.64 -2.40
C MET A 14 -0.13 20.41 -1.51
N SER A 15 -0.36 19.23 -2.07
CA SER A 15 0.06 17.99 -1.44
C SER A 15 1.58 18.04 -1.33
N ALA A 16 2.10 18.22 -0.12
CA ALA A 16 3.53 18.21 0.16
C ALA A 16 4.08 16.81 -0.13
N SER A 17 4.62 16.61 -1.34
CA SER A 17 5.49 15.49 -1.67
C SER A 17 6.90 15.88 -1.25
N ALA A 18 7.51 15.07 -0.37
CA ALA A 18 8.88 15.30 0.07
C ALA A 18 9.81 14.63 -0.95
N ASN A 19 10.18 15.33 -2.01
CA ASN A 19 10.99 14.72 -3.09
C ASN A 19 12.49 14.68 -2.76
N SER A 20 12.98 15.61 -1.95
CA SER A 20 14.39 15.65 -1.53
C SER A 20 14.60 16.47 -0.26
N LEU A 21 15.55 16.05 0.56
CA LEU A 21 16.10 16.84 1.68
C LEU A 21 17.39 17.51 1.23
N GLU A 22 17.47 18.83 1.39
CA GLU A 22 18.73 19.56 1.19
C GLU A 22 19.60 19.43 2.44
N PHE A 23 20.70 18.70 2.31
CA PHE A 23 21.72 18.60 3.34
C PHE A 23 22.81 19.64 3.04
N LEU A 24 22.94 20.61 3.94
CA LEU A 24 23.82 21.78 3.84
C LEU A 24 24.95 21.72 4.89
N PRO A 25 26.01 20.91 4.68
CA PRO A 25 27.25 21.11 5.41
C PRO A 25 27.87 22.46 4.98
N HIS A 26 28.71 23.04 5.84
CA HIS A 26 29.31 24.38 5.66
C HIS A 26 30.02 24.64 4.30
N ARG A 27 30.22 23.62 3.46
CA ARG A 27 30.97 23.68 2.20
C ARG A 27 30.36 22.89 1.04
N GLY A 28 29.09 22.47 1.10
CA GLY A 28 28.46 21.71 0.00
C GLY A 28 26.94 21.67 0.04
N HIS A 29 26.30 21.38 -1.09
CA HIS A 29 24.86 21.16 -1.21
C HIS A 29 24.62 19.74 -1.70
N PHE A 30 23.88 18.94 -0.92
CA PHE A 30 23.50 17.59 -1.29
C PHE A 30 21.98 17.49 -1.32
N SER A 31 21.44 16.89 -2.38
CA SER A 31 20.03 16.57 -2.49
C SER A 31 19.86 15.06 -2.28
N VAL A 32 19.26 14.69 -1.14
CA VAL A 32 18.99 13.28 -0.81
C VAL A 32 17.52 13.01 -1.11
N PRO A 33 17.18 12.06 -1.99
CA PRO A 33 15.79 11.69 -2.20
C PRO A 33 15.22 11.11 -0.90
N VAL A 34 14.10 11.68 -0.45
CA VAL A 34 13.39 11.21 0.73
C VAL A 34 11.98 10.80 0.35
N LYS A 35 11.30 10.09 1.25
CA LYS A 35 9.87 9.82 1.15
C LYS A 35 9.24 10.22 2.47
N SER A 36 8.08 10.84 2.42
CA SER A 36 7.26 11.06 3.61
C SER A 36 6.83 9.72 4.21
N TYR A 37 6.49 9.71 5.49
CA TYR A 37 5.95 8.52 6.16
C TYR A 37 4.73 7.95 5.42
N LYS A 38 3.85 8.84 4.91
CA LYS A 38 2.68 8.45 4.13
C LYS A 38 3.08 7.74 2.83
N GLU A 39 4.08 8.23 2.10
CA GLU A 39 4.57 7.60 0.86
C GLU A 39 5.28 6.27 1.12
N ILE A 40 5.92 6.12 2.28
CA ILE A 40 6.53 4.85 2.69
C ILE A 40 5.45 3.79 2.94
N VAL A 41 4.40 4.16 3.68
CA VAL A 41 3.38 3.22 4.16
C VAL A 41 2.29 2.95 3.10
N PHE A 42 1.90 3.95 2.31
CA PHE A 42 0.85 3.83 1.28
C PHE A 42 1.41 3.86 -0.16
N GLY A 43 2.72 3.68 -0.34
CA GLY A 43 3.34 3.74 -1.67
C GLY A 43 2.85 2.66 -2.65
N ASP A 44 2.28 1.59 -2.12
CA ASP A 44 1.86 0.38 -2.83
C ASP A 44 0.49 -0.14 -2.36
N VAL A 45 -0.27 0.70 -1.64
CA VAL A 45 -1.62 0.42 -1.15
C VAL A 45 -2.42 1.71 -1.14
N PHE A 46 -3.62 1.71 -1.71
CA PHE A 46 -4.51 2.86 -1.64
C PHE A 46 -5.12 3.00 -0.25
N ARG A 47 -5.05 4.22 0.28
CA ARG A 47 -5.71 4.58 1.53
C ARG A 47 -7.21 4.77 1.31
N GLN A 48 -8.03 3.99 2.01
CA GLN A 48 -9.49 4.10 1.94
C GLN A 48 -9.97 5.51 2.34
N GLN A 49 -11.03 6.00 1.68
CA GLN A 49 -11.64 7.29 2.01
C GLN A 49 -12.80 7.17 3.01
N TYR A 50 -13.46 6.00 3.07
CA TYR A 50 -14.61 5.74 3.95
C TYR A 50 -14.49 4.40 4.68
N ASP A 51 -15.14 4.28 5.84
CA ASP A 51 -15.04 3.07 6.69
C ASP A 51 -15.59 1.80 6.02
N PHE A 52 -16.56 1.94 5.11
CA PHE A 52 -17.16 0.84 4.35
C PHE A 52 -16.51 0.59 2.97
N SER A 53 -15.48 1.38 2.61
CA SER A 53 -14.81 1.33 1.30
C SER A 53 -13.53 0.49 1.29
N CYS A 54 -13.21 -0.19 2.38
CA CYS A 54 -12.02 -1.04 2.50
C CYS A 54 -11.93 -2.08 1.38
N GLY A 55 -13.05 -2.70 1.00
CA GLY A 55 -13.11 -3.66 -0.12
C GLY A 55 -12.72 -3.05 -1.47
N SER A 56 -13.26 -1.87 -1.81
CA SER A 56 -12.92 -1.18 -3.06
C SER A 56 -11.47 -0.69 -3.09
N ALA A 57 -10.95 -0.21 -1.95
CA ALA A 57 -9.56 0.24 -1.85
C ALA A 57 -8.56 -0.94 -1.90
N ALA A 58 -8.87 -2.06 -1.24
CA ALA A 58 -8.10 -3.29 -1.33
C ALA A 58 -8.07 -3.82 -2.78
N LEU A 59 -9.21 -3.80 -3.46
CA LEU A 59 -9.32 -4.23 -4.85
C LEU A 59 -8.56 -3.32 -5.81
N ALA A 60 -8.66 -2.00 -5.64
CA ALA A 60 -7.89 -1.03 -6.43
C ALA A 60 -6.38 -1.24 -6.25
N SER A 61 -5.96 -1.52 -5.00
CA SER A 61 -4.55 -1.75 -4.66
C SER A 61 -4.04 -3.04 -5.31
N LEU A 62 -4.81 -4.12 -5.20
CA LEU A 62 -4.49 -5.40 -5.83
C LEU A 62 -4.32 -5.22 -7.35
N LEU A 63 -5.30 -4.63 -8.02
CA LEU A 63 -5.30 -4.47 -9.47
C LEU A 63 -4.15 -3.60 -9.96
N THR A 64 -3.91 -2.46 -9.31
CA THR A 64 -2.90 -1.49 -9.73
C THR A 64 -1.48 -2.01 -9.51
N TYR A 65 -1.19 -2.57 -8.33
CA TYR A 65 0.18 -2.90 -7.94
C TYR A 65 0.58 -4.35 -8.24
N HIS A 66 -0.39 -5.28 -8.40
CA HIS A 66 -0.09 -6.69 -8.65
C HIS A 66 -0.56 -7.20 -10.01
N TYR A 67 -1.55 -6.55 -10.65
CA TYR A 67 -2.09 -6.97 -11.95
C TYR A 67 -1.94 -5.89 -13.04
N GLY A 68 -1.13 -4.86 -12.80
CA GLY A 68 -0.82 -3.83 -13.80
C GLY A 68 -2.04 -3.13 -14.40
N THR A 69 -3.17 -3.11 -13.69
CA THR A 69 -4.44 -2.56 -14.14
C THR A 69 -4.76 -1.31 -13.31
N PRO A 70 -4.38 -0.10 -13.80
CA PRO A 70 -4.55 1.13 -13.05
C PRO A 70 -6.02 1.35 -12.69
N SER A 71 -6.31 1.35 -11.40
CA SER A 71 -7.68 1.42 -10.88
C SER A 71 -7.74 2.40 -9.71
N THR A 72 -8.89 3.08 -9.55
CA THR A 72 -9.12 3.98 -8.41
C THR A 72 -10.15 3.38 -7.47
N GLU A 73 -10.05 3.72 -6.17
CA GLU A 73 -11.06 3.33 -5.19
C GLU A 73 -12.46 3.80 -5.62
N GLN A 74 -12.57 5.04 -6.11
CA GLN A 74 -13.84 5.68 -6.44
C GLN A 74 -14.56 5.00 -7.62
N ASP A 75 -13.82 4.61 -8.66
CA ASP A 75 -14.39 3.95 -9.83
C ASP A 75 -14.89 2.54 -9.48
N ILE A 76 -14.08 1.78 -8.74
CA ILE A 76 -14.45 0.46 -8.24
C ILE A 76 -15.66 0.56 -7.32
N PHE A 77 -15.59 1.48 -6.36
CA PHE A 77 -16.66 1.74 -5.39
C PHE A 77 -17.99 1.96 -6.10
N LYS A 78 -18.01 2.86 -7.09
CA LYS A 78 -19.23 3.21 -7.83
C LYS A 78 -19.82 1.99 -8.54
N ILE A 79 -19.00 1.24 -9.27
CA ILE A 79 -19.46 0.07 -10.03
C ILE A 79 -19.98 -1.03 -9.08
N MET A 80 -19.26 -1.31 -8.00
CA MET A 80 -19.68 -2.30 -7.00
C MET A 80 -20.96 -1.85 -6.30
N TYR A 81 -21.07 -0.57 -5.94
CA TYR A 81 -22.26 -0.03 -5.28
C TYR A 81 -23.49 0.02 -6.19
N ASP A 82 -23.30 0.25 -7.49
CA ASP A 82 -24.40 0.27 -8.47
C ASP A 82 -24.92 -1.14 -8.80
N LYS A 83 -24.04 -2.15 -8.76
CA LYS A 83 -24.39 -3.56 -9.07
C LYS A 83 -24.77 -4.39 -7.83
N GLY A 84 -24.28 -4.01 -6.65
CA GLY A 84 -24.52 -4.72 -5.41
C GLY A 84 -25.78 -4.29 -4.68
N ASP A 85 -26.02 -4.90 -3.52
CA ASP A 85 -27.14 -4.54 -2.64
C ASP A 85 -26.80 -3.29 -1.83
N LYS A 86 -27.43 -2.16 -2.17
CA LYS A 86 -27.17 -0.86 -1.55
C LYS A 86 -27.52 -0.81 -0.07
N GLU A 87 -28.51 -1.56 0.39
CA GLU A 87 -28.88 -1.60 1.80
C GLU A 87 -27.83 -2.37 2.59
N GLN A 88 -27.44 -3.54 2.08
CA GLN A 88 -26.41 -4.36 2.70
C GLN A 88 -25.04 -3.66 2.71
N ILE A 89 -24.65 -3.00 1.61
CA ILE A 89 -23.35 -2.30 1.52
C ILE A 89 -23.27 -1.13 2.49
N LYS A 90 -24.37 -0.40 2.70
CA LYS A 90 -24.39 0.70 3.69
C LYS A 90 -24.25 0.20 5.13
N GLU A 91 -24.82 -0.95 5.43
CA GLU A 91 -24.80 -1.51 6.79
C GLU A 91 -23.50 -2.27 7.09
N LYS A 92 -22.99 -3.04 6.12
CA LYS A 92 -21.92 -4.02 6.32
C LYS A 92 -20.67 -3.79 5.48
N GLY A 93 -20.70 -2.84 4.55
CA GLY A 93 -19.67 -2.67 3.54
C GLY A 93 -19.75 -3.70 2.42
N PHE A 94 -18.75 -3.71 1.54
CA PHE A 94 -18.68 -4.64 0.43
C PHE A 94 -18.33 -6.06 0.86
N SER A 95 -18.86 -7.05 0.14
CA SER A 95 -18.54 -8.46 0.32
C SER A 95 -17.50 -8.96 -0.70
N LEU A 96 -16.95 -10.16 -0.47
CA LEU A 96 -16.13 -10.86 -1.47
C LEU A 96 -16.91 -11.18 -2.74
N LEU A 97 -18.23 -11.34 -2.65
CA LEU A 97 -19.09 -11.53 -3.82
C LEU A 97 -19.14 -10.25 -4.67
N ASP A 98 -19.28 -9.09 -4.06
CA ASP A 98 -19.29 -7.81 -4.79
C ASP A 98 -17.96 -7.58 -5.54
N MET A 99 -16.84 -7.89 -4.88
CA MET A 99 -15.51 -7.83 -5.49
C MET A 99 -15.36 -8.83 -6.64
N LYS A 100 -15.87 -10.07 -6.48
CA LYS A 100 -15.87 -11.07 -7.55
C LYS A 100 -16.67 -10.59 -8.76
N LEU A 101 -17.89 -10.09 -8.56
CA LEU A 101 -18.75 -9.59 -9.63
C LEU A 101 -18.11 -8.40 -10.38
N TYR A 102 -17.38 -7.55 -9.66
CA TYR A 102 -16.59 -6.50 -10.28
C TYR A 102 -15.48 -7.08 -11.17
N LEU A 103 -14.66 -7.98 -10.63
CA LEU A 103 -13.56 -8.63 -11.36
C LEU A 103 -14.06 -9.36 -12.61
N ASP A 104 -15.15 -10.12 -12.49
CA ASP A 104 -15.78 -10.80 -13.62
C ASP A 104 -16.22 -9.80 -14.70
N SER A 105 -16.69 -8.61 -14.31
CA SER A 105 -17.12 -7.57 -15.26
C SER A 105 -15.99 -6.90 -16.06
N ILE A 106 -14.75 -7.06 -15.61
CA ILE A 106 -13.54 -6.60 -16.32
C ILE A 106 -12.74 -7.76 -16.93
N GLY A 107 -13.31 -8.98 -16.94
CA GLY A 107 -12.68 -10.17 -17.54
C GLY A 107 -11.65 -10.87 -16.66
N LEU A 108 -11.61 -10.56 -15.36
CA LEU A 108 -10.74 -11.23 -14.39
C LEU A 108 -11.55 -12.27 -13.61
N ASN A 109 -11.37 -13.55 -13.97
CA ASN A 109 -12.04 -14.65 -13.30
C ASN A 109 -11.46 -14.85 -11.90
N SER A 110 -12.30 -14.66 -10.88
CA SER A 110 -11.89 -14.80 -9.48
C SER A 110 -12.80 -15.72 -8.68
N ASP A 111 -12.24 -16.36 -7.66
CA ASP A 111 -13.00 -17.21 -6.75
C ASP A 111 -12.54 -17.04 -5.30
N GLY A 112 -13.50 -17.18 -4.40
CA GLY A 112 -13.26 -17.25 -2.96
C GLY A 112 -12.87 -18.67 -2.57
N PHE A 113 -11.74 -18.81 -1.89
CA PHE A 113 -11.20 -20.08 -1.43
C PHE A 113 -11.15 -20.11 0.08
N GLN A 114 -11.63 -21.20 0.67
CA GLN A 114 -11.41 -21.49 2.08
C GLN A 114 -10.12 -22.31 2.23
N VAL A 115 -9.02 -21.65 2.54
CA VAL A 115 -7.69 -22.26 2.57
C VAL A 115 -6.85 -21.74 3.73
N GLY A 116 -5.98 -22.59 4.28
CA GLY A 116 -5.00 -22.16 5.28
C GLY A 116 -3.86 -21.34 4.66
N LEU A 117 -3.17 -20.56 5.50
CA LEU A 117 -2.07 -19.68 5.08
C LEU A 117 -0.93 -20.45 4.41
N GLU A 118 -0.64 -21.68 4.86
CA GLU A 118 0.35 -22.56 4.21
C GLU A 118 0.05 -22.86 2.75
N LYS A 119 -1.24 -22.96 2.38
CA LYS A 119 -1.62 -23.16 0.99
C LYS A 119 -1.42 -21.88 0.18
N ILE A 120 -1.72 -20.72 0.77
CA ILE A 120 -1.46 -19.41 0.15
C ILE A 120 0.03 -19.24 -0.12
N ARG A 121 0.89 -19.59 0.86
CA ARG A 121 2.36 -19.59 0.70
C ARG A 121 2.81 -20.41 -0.50
N LYS A 122 2.27 -21.63 -0.65
CA LYS A 122 2.61 -22.54 -1.75
C LYS A 122 2.11 -22.07 -3.11
N VAL A 123 0.96 -21.41 -3.15
CA VAL A 123 0.38 -20.87 -4.40
C VAL A 123 1.14 -19.61 -4.82
N GLY A 124 1.54 -18.77 -3.87
CA GLY A 124 2.37 -17.59 -4.10
C GLY A 124 1.67 -16.53 -4.96
N VAL A 125 0.35 -16.36 -4.84
CA VAL A 125 -0.44 -15.38 -5.59
C VAL A 125 -1.05 -14.38 -4.62
N PRO A 126 -1.01 -13.07 -4.91
CA PRO A 126 -1.61 -12.06 -4.06
C PRO A 126 -3.13 -12.14 -4.12
N GLY A 127 -3.77 -11.86 -2.99
CA GLY A 127 -5.22 -12.04 -2.84
C GLY A 127 -5.79 -11.14 -1.76
N ILE A 128 -7.12 -10.99 -1.76
CA ILE A 128 -7.82 -10.23 -0.72
C ILE A 128 -8.38 -11.20 0.30
N THR A 129 -8.08 -10.98 1.57
CA THR A 129 -8.59 -11.80 2.66
C THR A 129 -9.42 -10.96 3.61
N LEU A 130 -10.37 -11.62 4.27
CA LEU A 130 -11.08 -11.09 5.41
C LEU A 130 -10.29 -11.38 6.69
N VAL A 131 -10.09 -10.36 7.52
CA VAL A 131 -9.47 -10.45 8.84
C VAL A 131 -10.42 -9.88 9.89
N ASN A 132 -10.26 -10.35 11.13
CA ASN A 132 -10.97 -9.80 12.28
C ASN A 132 -9.94 -9.24 13.27
N PHE A 133 -9.73 -7.94 13.25
CA PHE A 133 -8.88 -7.26 14.22
C PHE A 133 -9.73 -6.83 15.41
N ASP A 134 -9.71 -7.64 16.48
CA ASP A 134 -10.34 -7.34 17.78
C ASP A 134 -11.84 -6.97 17.70
N GLY A 135 -12.59 -7.65 16.82
CA GLY A 135 -14.03 -7.43 16.60
C GLY A 135 -14.36 -6.58 15.37
N TYR A 136 -13.34 -6.04 14.69
CA TYR A 136 -13.51 -5.29 13.44
C TYR A 136 -13.18 -6.16 12.23
N MET A 137 -14.22 -6.47 11.44
CA MET A 137 -14.08 -7.20 10.18
C MET A 137 -13.55 -6.28 9.09
N HIS A 138 -12.43 -6.65 8.48
CA HIS A 138 -11.69 -5.79 7.57
C HIS A 138 -11.09 -6.57 6.41
N PHE A 139 -10.98 -5.93 5.23
CA PHE A 139 -10.32 -6.52 4.08
C PHE A 139 -8.89 -6.03 3.97
N VAL A 140 -7.96 -6.98 3.82
CA VAL A 140 -6.55 -6.69 3.58
C VAL A 140 -6.05 -7.48 2.37
N VAL A 141 -5.08 -6.92 1.66
CA VAL A 141 -4.40 -7.60 0.55
C VAL A 141 -3.23 -8.38 1.11
N ILE A 142 -3.19 -9.69 0.89
CA ILE A 142 -1.96 -10.48 1.06
C ILE A 142 -1.10 -10.23 -0.16
N ARG A 143 -0.01 -9.48 0.02
CA ARG A 143 0.92 -9.09 -1.05
C ARG A 143 2.08 -10.05 -1.18
N GLY A 144 2.41 -10.71 -0.08
CA GLY A 144 3.55 -11.60 -0.01
C GLY A 144 3.57 -12.39 1.28
N MET A 145 4.39 -13.43 1.29
CA MET A 145 4.65 -14.25 2.46
C MET A 145 6.07 -14.79 2.33
N ASN A 146 6.87 -14.58 3.37
CA ASN A 146 8.24 -15.06 3.45
C ASN A 146 8.32 -16.24 4.43
N ALA A 147 9.50 -16.59 4.94
CA ALA A 147 9.65 -17.72 5.85
C ALA A 147 8.81 -17.58 7.14
N ASP A 148 8.76 -16.36 7.71
CA ASP A 148 8.24 -16.14 9.07
C ASP A 148 7.08 -15.15 9.14
N SER A 149 6.83 -14.38 8.08
CA SER A 149 5.94 -13.22 8.10
C SER A 149 5.12 -13.07 6.82
N LEU A 150 3.98 -12.38 6.97
CA LEU A 150 3.12 -11.93 5.89
C LEU A 150 3.36 -10.46 5.63
N ILE A 151 3.33 -10.09 4.35
CA ILE A 151 3.38 -8.71 3.89
C ILE A 151 1.97 -8.36 3.43
N LEU A 152 1.31 -7.48 4.18
CA LEU A 152 -0.08 -7.13 4.00
C LEU A 152 -0.19 -5.70 3.50
N GLY A 153 -1.14 -5.47 2.60
CA GLY A 153 -1.60 -4.14 2.25
C GLY A 153 -2.96 -3.87 2.90
N ASP A 154 -2.96 -3.10 3.97
CA ASP A 154 -4.17 -2.70 4.69
C ASP A 154 -4.63 -1.31 4.19
N PRO A 155 -5.83 -1.16 3.60
CA PRO A 155 -6.30 0.15 3.13
C PRO A 155 -6.45 1.23 4.22
N SER A 156 -6.54 0.84 5.49
CA SER A 156 -6.65 1.75 6.63
C SER A 156 -5.28 2.11 7.24
N ARG A 157 -4.32 1.19 7.18
CA ARG A 157 -3.00 1.31 7.85
C ARG A 157 -1.79 1.37 6.91
N GLY A 158 -2.00 1.08 5.63
CA GLY A 158 -0.99 0.89 4.59
C GLY A 158 -0.30 -0.46 4.65
N THR A 159 0.89 -0.55 4.06
CA THR A 159 1.69 -1.77 4.07
C THR A 159 2.20 -2.09 5.47
N MET A 160 2.01 -3.33 5.91
CA MET A 160 2.45 -3.84 7.20
C MET A 160 3.06 -5.24 7.06
N ILE A 161 3.98 -5.56 7.96
CA ILE A 161 4.57 -6.89 8.08
C ILE A 161 4.08 -7.46 9.41
N MET A 162 3.53 -8.68 9.38
CA MET A 162 3.03 -9.37 10.58
C MET A 162 3.56 -10.80 10.59
N LYS A 163 3.97 -11.28 11.76
CA LYS A 163 4.42 -12.67 11.91
C LYS A 163 3.30 -13.65 11.57
N TYR A 164 3.67 -14.81 11.04
CA TYR A 164 2.72 -15.84 10.65
C TYR A 164 1.78 -16.21 11.82
N GLU A 165 2.33 -16.50 13.00
CA GLU A 165 1.56 -16.96 14.17
C GLU A 165 0.67 -15.86 14.76
N GLU A 166 1.03 -14.60 14.51
CA GLU A 166 0.23 -13.47 14.92
C GLU A 166 -0.95 -13.27 13.97
N PHE A 167 -0.69 -13.29 12.66
CA PHE A 167 -1.74 -13.12 11.64
C PHE A 167 -2.76 -14.25 11.65
N GLU A 168 -2.33 -15.48 11.92
CA GLU A 168 -3.20 -16.66 11.98
C GLU A 168 -4.37 -16.47 12.98
N LYS A 169 -4.17 -15.70 14.05
CA LYS A 169 -5.22 -15.40 15.05
C LYS A 169 -6.34 -14.52 14.49
N TYR A 170 -6.03 -13.67 13.52
CA TYR A 170 -6.96 -12.72 12.92
C TYR A 170 -7.56 -13.25 11.61
N TYR A 171 -6.88 -14.20 10.97
CA TYR A 171 -7.25 -14.76 9.68
C TYR A 171 -8.57 -15.54 9.75
N GLN A 172 -9.52 -15.22 8.87
CA GLN A 172 -10.85 -15.85 8.86
C GLN A 172 -10.94 -17.09 7.96
N GLY A 173 -9.83 -17.51 7.34
CA GLY A 173 -9.81 -18.74 6.53
C GLY A 173 -10.24 -18.57 5.08
N ILE A 174 -10.62 -17.36 4.64
CA ILE A 174 -11.13 -17.10 3.29
C ILE A 174 -10.29 -16.06 2.54
N VAL A 175 -9.96 -16.36 1.28
CA VAL A 175 -9.21 -15.50 0.39
C VAL A 175 -9.83 -15.47 -1.01
N LEU A 176 -9.94 -14.30 -1.61
CA LEU A 176 -10.31 -14.11 -3.01
C LEU A 176 -9.04 -14.07 -3.86
N LEU A 177 -8.96 -14.95 -4.86
CA LEU A 177 -7.83 -15.07 -5.78
C LEU A 177 -8.29 -14.93 -7.23
N ILE A 178 -7.51 -14.24 -8.05
CA ILE A 178 -7.70 -14.16 -9.51
C ILE A 178 -7.01 -15.38 -10.14
N ARG A 179 -7.74 -16.13 -10.97
CA ARG A 179 -7.28 -17.41 -11.52
C ARG A 179 -6.65 -17.31 -12.91
N ASN A 180 -7.25 -16.51 -13.79
CA ASN A 180 -6.82 -16.44 -15.19
C ASN A 180 -5.51 -15.66 -15.39
N GLU A 181 -5.15 -14.79 -14.45
CA GLU A 181 -3.90 -14.01 -14.48
C GLU A 181 -2.93 -14.40 -13.34
N ALA A 182 -2.94 -15.66 -12.92
CA ALA A 182 -2.16 -16.13 -11.77
C ALA A 182 -0.64 -15.95 -11.96
N GLU A 183 -0.12 -16.01 -13.19
CA GLU A 183 1.31 -15.77 -13.46
C GLU A 183 1.72 -14.33 -13.18
N MET A 184 0.88 -13.38 -13.60
CA MET A 184 1.09 -11.96 -13.30
C MET A 184 1.05 -11.73 -11.80
N GLY A 185 0.05 -12.29 -11.11
CA GLY A 185 -0.03 -12.24 -9.65
C GLY A 185 1.23 -12.79 -8.97
N ARG A 186 1.73 -13.96 -9.38
CA ARG A 186 2.96 -14.56 -8.83
C ARG A 186 4.19 -13.66 -9.01
N SER A 187 4.30 -12.95 -10.14
CA SER A 187 5.45 -12.07 -10.39
C SER A 187 5.56 -10.92 -9.40
N GLY A 188 4.43 -10.45 -8.87
CA GLY A 188 4.36 -9.40 -7.85
C GLY A 188 4.22 -9.93 -6.42
N PHE A 189 4.28 -11.24 -6.18
CA PHE A 189 4.16 -11.82 -4.85
C PHE A 189 5.50 -11.77 -4.12
N ILE A 190 5.54 -11.10 -2.97
CA ILE A 190 6.80 -10.87 -2.27
C ILE A 190 7.17 -12.09 -1.43
N THR A 191 8.33 -12.69 -1.70
CA THR A 191 8.87 -13.85 -0.96
C THR A 191 10.23 -13.56 -0.30
N ASP A 192 10.78 -12.37 -0.47
CA ASP A 192 12.10 -12.02 0.07
C ASP A 192 12.05 -11.89 1.61
N ASP A 193 12.88 -12.66 2.30
CA ASP A 193 13.05 -12.59 3.76
C ASP A 193 13.64 -11.25 4.23
N LYS A 194 14.31 -10.51 3.33
CA LYS A 194 14.90 -9.19 3.61
C LYS A 194 13.93 -8.04 3.34
N PHE A 195 12.69 -8.33 2.96
CA PHE A 195 11.70 -7.27 2.71
C PHE A 195 11.51 -6.40 3.96
N ALA A 196 11.65 -5.10 3.78
CA ALA A 196 11.48 -4.10 4.82
C ALA A 196 10.68 -2.92 4.28
N ILE A 197 9.70 -2.44 5.04
CA ILE A 197 8.95 -1.23 4.71
C ILE A 197 9.83 0.01 4.87
N TYR A 198 10.64 0.02 5.93
CA TYR A 198 11.54 1.11 6.26
C TYR A 198 12.95 0.72 5.82
N HIS A 199 13.38 1.24 4.67
CA HIS A 199 14.78 1.21 4.30
C HIS A 199 15.53 2.31 5.05
N ALA A 200 16.76 2.00 5.49
CA ALA A 200 17.66 3.03 6.00
C ALA A 200 17.80 4.13 4.94
N SER A 201 17.88 5.39 5.39
CA SER A 201 18.06 6.51 4.47
C SER A 201 19.27 6.24 3.57
N PRO A 202 19.18 6.50 2.25
CA PRO A 202 20.22 6.16 1.28
C PRO A 202 21.39 7.16 1.36
N VAL A 203 21.87 7.46 2.57
CA VAL A 203 22.91 8.47 2.84
C VAL A 203 24.21 8.10 2.12
N GLU A 204 24.50 6.81 1.99
CA GLU A 204 25.67 6.29 1.30
C GLU A 204 25.63 6.53 -0.21
N SER A 205 24.47 6.39 -0.84
CA SER A 205 24.28 6.69 -2.27
C SER A 205 24.01 8.16 -2.57
N GLY A 206 23.52 8.93 -1.59
CA GLY A 206 23.25 10.37 -1.73
C GLY A 206 24.48 11.27 -1.52
N VAL A 207 25.53 10.74 -0.90
CA VAL A 207 26.81 11.43 -0.67
C VAL A 207 27.93 10.62 -1.35
N PRO A 208 28.35 10.96 -2.57
CA PRO A 208 29.44 10.26 -3.24
C PRO A 208 30.73 10.42 -2.44
N ARG A 209 31.17 9.35 -1.76
CA ARG A 209 32.39 9.33 -0.94
C ARG A 209 33.67 9.04 -1.72
N ASP A 210 33.56 8.89 -3.04
CA ASP A 210 34.68 8.57 -3.94
C ASP A 210 35.70 9.71 -4.09
N SER A 211 35.41 10.89 -3.52
CA SER A 211 36.30 12.04 -3.53
C SER A 211 36.74 12.42 -2.11
N LEU A 212 38.05 12.48 -1.88
CA LEU A 212 38.67 12.98 -0.64
C LEU A 212 38.23 14.43 -0.31
N GLY A 213 37.90 15.22 -1.33
CA GLY A 213 37.36 16.57 -1.16
C GLY A 213 35.94 16.56 -0.58
N VAL A 214 35.09 15.63 -1.03
CA VAL A 214 33.72 15.47 -0.50
C VAL A 214 33.75 14.93 0.93
N PHE A 215 34.64 13.97 1.21
CA PHE A 215 34.86 13.47 2.57
C PHE A 215 35.20 14.61 3.54
N SER A 216 36.17 15.47 3.17
CA SER A 216 36.57 16.62 4.00
C SER A 216 35.45 17.65 4.25
N ILE A 217 34.46 17.75 3.37
CA ILE A 217 33.32 18.68 3.50
C ILE A 217 32.24 18.13 4.43
N THR A 218 32.13 16.80 4.52
CA THR A 218 31.11 16.11 5.33
C THR A 218 31.56 15.76 6.74
N LEU A 219 32.84 15.99 7.09
CA LEU A 219 33.35 15.77 8.45
C LEU A 219 32.75 16.80 9.43
N PRO A 220 32.25 16.37 10.60
CA PRO A 220 31.83 17.28 11.64
C PRO A 220 33.02 18.13 12.11
N VAL A 221 32.80 19.44 12.25
CA VAL A 221 33.78 20.34 12.85
C VAL A 221 33.81 20.06 14.36
N ALA A 222 35.00 19.91 14.95
CA ALA A 222 35.13 19.79 16.39
C ALA A 222 34.52 21.04 17.05
N GLY A 223 33.52 20.87 17.91
CA GLY A 223 32.90 21.97 18.62
C GLY A 223 33.94 22.74 19.42
N GLU A 224 34.03 24.05 19.20
CA GLU A 224 34.74 24.94 20.12
C GLU A 224 33.94 24.98 21.42
N ASN A 225 34.53 24.46 22.51
CA ASN A 225 33.99 24.57 23.87
C ASN A 225 34.06 26.00 24.38
#